data_AF-A0A2T4WBF0-F1
#
_entry.id   AF-A0A2T4WBF0-F1
#
_cell.length_a   1.000
_cell.length_b   1.000
_cell.length_c   1.000
_cell.angle_alpha   90.00
_cell.angle_beta   90.00
_cell.angle_gamma   90.00
#
_symmetry.space_group_name_H-M   'P 1'
#
loop_
_entity.id
_entity.type
_entity.pdbx_description
1 polymer ?
#
loop_
_entity_poly.entity_id
_entity_poly.type
_entity_poly.pdbx_seq_one_letter_code
_entity_poly.pdbx_strand_id
1 'polypeptide(L)'
;MKLIALIFFITTHFSLNAQVINVVEHEWEADIKVFFTSLEWNADVVVLPTKSLHHARNIEGHWYIQNRQDGRDIDCINIYLVKKAALSDLKVFLTDDESRINTENMYNEKFGRRNARN
;
A
#
# COMPACT_ATOMS: atom_id res chain seq x y z
N MET A 1 32.00 -23.03 0.09
CA MET A 1 31.55 -21.84 -0.68
C MET A 1 30.19 -22.03 -1.36
N LYS A 2 29.88 -23.20 -1.94
CA LYS A 2 28.56 -23.47 -2.58
C LYS A 2 27.36 -23.44 -1.61
N LEU A 3 27.55 -23.85 -0.35
CA LEU A 3 26.46 -23.88 0.66
C LEU A 3 26.07 -22.49 1.18
N ILE A 4 27.04 -21.56 1.30
CA ILE A 4 26.81 -20.20 1.81
C ILE A 4 26.00 -19.37 0.80
N ALA A 5 26.24 -19.56 -0.50
CA ALA A 5 25.48 -18.90 -1.56
C ALA A 5 24.00 -19.36 -1.60
N LEU A 6 23.72 -20.61 -1.23
CA LEU A 6 22.36 -21.16 -1.18
C LEU A 6 21.56 -20.61 0.01
N ILE A 7 22.19 -20.42 1.17
CA ILE A 7 21.56 -19.83 2.37
C ILE A 7 21.18 -18.36 2.12
N PHE A 8 22.03 -17.61 1.40
CA PHE A 8 21.75 -16.21 1.04
C PHE A 8 20.58 -16.06 0.06
N PHE A 9 20.32 -17.09 -0.77
CA PHE A 9 19.23 -17.09 -1.74
C PHE A 9 17.87 -17.44 -1.12
N ILE A 10 17.85 -18.18 0.00
CA ILE A 10 16.63 -18.55 0.71
C ILE A 10 16.12 -17.40 1.60
N THR A 11 16.99 -16.48 2.03
CA THR A 11 16.63 -15.35 2.89
C THR A 11 15.96 -14.18 2.16
N THR A 12 15.83 -14.22 0.82
CA THR A 12 15.23 -13.12 0.04
C THR A 12 13.72 -13.26 -0.17
N HIS A 13 13.04 -14.17 0.55
CA HIS A 13 11.58 -14.13 0.67
C HIS A 13 11.14 -12.95 1.56
N PHE A 14 11.46 -11.73 1.13
CA PHE A 14 10.84 -10.52 1.63
C PHE A 14 9.37 -10.57 1.21
N SER A 15 8.52 -11.06 2.10
CA SER A 15 7.08 -10.85 2.02
C SER A 15 6.84 -9.35 2.16
N LEU A 16 6.82 -8.64 1.04
CA LEU A 16 6.45 -7.24 0.96
C LEU A 16 5.02 -7.11 1.48
N ASN A 17 4.85 -6.63 2.72
CA ASN A 17 3.55 -6.37 3.37
C ASN A 17 2.84 -5.14 2.76
N ALA A 18 2.79 -5.03 1.43
CA ALA A 18 2.33 -3.83 0.74
C ALA A 18 0.82 -3.53 0.91
N GLN A 19 0.07 -4.39 1.61
CA GLN A 19 -1.39 -4.35 1.76
C GLN A 19 -1.84 -4.36 3.24
N VAL A 20 -0.89 -4.24 4.17
CA VAL A 20 -1.15 -3.99 5.60
C VAL A 20 -0.92 -2.51 5.85
N ILE A 21 -1.95 -1.80 6.30
CA ILE A 21 -1.98 -0.34 6.32
C ILE A 21 -2.20 0.16 7.74
N ASN A 22 -1.28 0.95 8.26
CA ASN A 22 -1.43 1.66 9.52
C ASN A 22 -1.70 3.14 9.28
N VAL A 23 -2.82 3.65 9.77
CA VAL A 23 -3.13 5.08 9.73
C VAL A 23 -2.43 5.75 10.90
N VAL A 24 -1.56 6.72 10.61
CA VAL A 24 -0.81 7.49 11.63
C VAL A 24 -1.40 8.88 11.85
N GLU A 25 -1.14 9.46 13.02
CA GLU A 25 -1.68 10.76 13.40
C GLU A 25 -0.88 11.93 12.81
N HIS A 26 0.40 11.74 12.53
CA HIS A 26 1.27 12.80 12.04
C HIS A 26 1.92 12.50 10.69
N GLU A 27 2.04 13.51 9.83
CA GLU A 27 2.61 13.37 8.47
C GLU A 27 4.06 12.85 8.50
N TRP A 28 4.85 13.24 9.50
CA TRP A 28 6.26 12.84 9.62
C TRP A 28 6.44 11.35 10.00
N GLU A 29 5.38 10.67 10.44
CA GLU A 29 5.38 9.24 10.76
C GLU A 29 5.05 8.38 9.53
N ALA A 30 4.43 8.97 8.51
CA ALA A 30 3.90 8.26 7.36
C ALA A 30 4.96 7.97 6.29
N ASP A 31 4.75 6.88 5.58
CA ASP A 31 5.47 6.54 4.36
C ASP A 31 4.91 7.29 3.15
N ILE A 32 3.58 7.48 3.11
CA ILE A 32 2.86 8.16 2.02
C ILE A 32 1.63 8.93 2.52
N LYS A 33 1.22 9.96 1.78
CA LYS A 33 -0.06 10.65 1.99
C LYS A 33 -1.16 10.05 1.13
N VAL A 34 -2.27 9.67 1.75
CA VAL A 34 -3.41 9.04 1.08
C VAL A 34 -4.65 9.92 1.17
N PHE A 35 -5.35 10.04 0.04
CA PHE A 35 -6.70 10.61 -0.02
C PHE A 35 -7.70 9.50 -0.36
N PHE A 36 -8.62 9.21 0.56
CA PHE A 36 -9.75 8.33 0.25
C PHE A 36 -10.80 9.11 -0.55
N THR A 37 -11.01 8.71 -1.80
CA THR A 37 -12.01 9.31 -2.68
C THR A 37 -13.33 8.56 -2.60
N SER A 38 -14.45 9.26 -2.77
CA SER A 38 -15.78 8.66 -2.96
C SER A 38 -16.10 8.37 -4.42
N LEU A 39 -15.22 8.76 -5.35
CA LEU A 39 -15.39 8.59 -6.79
C LEU A 39 -14.32 7.65 -7.33
N GLU A 40 -14.73 6.45 -7.74
CA GLU A 40 -13.86 5.39 -8.26
C GLU A 40 -13.08 5.82 -9.50
N TRP A 41 -13.73 6.50 -10.46
CA TRP A 41 -13.09 6.96 -11.69
C TRP A 41 -11.97 8.00 -11.46
N ASN A 42 -11.92 8.62 -10.28
CA ASN A 42 -10.88 9.56 -9.88
C ASN A 42 -9.80 8.91 -9.00
N ALA A 43 -9.96 7.63 -8.65
CA ALA A 43 -8.99 6.91 -7.85
C ALA A 43 -7.80 6.47 -8.70
N ASP A 44 -6.63 6.42 -8.08
CA ASP A 44 -5.47 5.80 -8.70
C ASP A 44 -5.56 4.28 -8.50
N VAL A 45 -5.98 3.82 -7.31
CA VAL A 45 -6.20 2.40 -6.99
C VAL A 45 -7.58 2.16 -6.39
N VAL A 46 -8.13 0.96 -6.67
CA VAL A 46 -9.36 0.44 -6.08
C VAL A 46 -9.03 -0.79 -5.25
N VAL A 47 -9.36 -0.76 -3.97
CA VAL A 47 -9.00 -1.80 -3.00
C VAL A 47 -10.20 -2.20 -2.16
N LEU A 48 -10.23 -3.46 -1.72
CA LEU A 48 -11.27 -4.00 -0.85
C LEU A 48 -10.76 -4.05 0.60
N PRO A 49 -11.38 -3.34 1.56
CA PRO A 49 -11.04 -3.49 2.97
C PRO A 49 -11.33 -4.91 3.46
N THR A 50 -10.36 -5.54 4.13
CA THR A 50 -10.54 -6.86 4.77
C THR A 50 -10.24 -6.80 6.26
N LYS A 51 -10.94 -7.64 7.02
CA LYS A 51 -10.69 -7.83 8.46
C LYS A 51 -9.61 -8.88 8.75
N SER A 52 -9.13 -9.59 7.73
CA SER A 52 -8.16 -10.67 7.90
C SER A 52 -6.79 -10.24 7.43
N LEU A 53 -5.84 -10.14 8.36
CA LEU A 53 -4.43 -9.88 8.07
C LEU A 53 -3.84 -10.96 7.15
N HIS A 54 -4.21 -12.22 7.35
CA HIS A 54 -3.78 -13.32 6.48
C HIS A 54 -4.32 -13.13 5.05
N HIS A 55 -5.57 -12.69 4.91
CA HIS A 55 -6.17 -12.47 3.60
C HIS A 55 -5.44 -11.33 2.85
N ALA A 56 -5.21 -10.20 3.51
CA ALA A 56 -4.48 -9.07 2.92
C ALA A 56 -3.04 -9.42 2.51
N ARG A 57 -2.40 -10.39 3.17
CA ARG A 57 -1.04 -10.83 2.82
C ARG A 57 -0.97 -11.78 1.63
N ASN A 58 -2.09 -12.42 1.28
CA ASN A 58 -2.10 -13.49 0.30
C ASN A 58 -2.95 -13.19 -0.94
N ILE A 59 -3.79 -12.15 -0.90
CA ILE A 59 -4.75 -11.85 -1.96
C ILE A 59 -4.62 -10.38 -2.33
N GLU A 60 -4.26 -10.13 -3.59
CA GLU A 60 -3.99 -8.79 -4.09
C GLU A 60 -5.23 -7.89 -3.99
N GLY A 61 -5.01 -6.60 -3.71
CA GLY A 61 -6.05 -5.59 -3.61
C GLY A 61 -6.88 -5.64 -2.32
N HIS A 62 -6.63 -6.61 -1.43
CA HIS A 62 -7.29 -6.70 -0.15
C HIS A 62 -6.47 -5.96 0.92
N TRP A 63 -6.99 -4.86 1.45
CA TRP A 63 -6.26 -4.03 2.40
C TRP A 63 -6.72 -4.28 3.83
N TYR A 64 -5.77 -4.62 4.71
CA TYR A 64 -6.01 -4.64 6.14
C TYR A 64 -5.65 -3.27 6.73
N ILE A 65 -6.65 -2.44 6.99
CA ILE A 65 -6.48 -1.07 7.48
C ILE A 65 -6.71 -1.04 8.99
N GLN A 66 -5.68 -0.63 9.72
CA GLN A 66 -5.69 -0.43 11.16
C GLN A 66 -5.30 1.02 11.49
N ASN A 67 -5.69 1.47 12.67
CA ASN A 67 -5.24 2.74 13.24
C ASN A 67 -4.68 2.41 14.63
N ARG A 68 -3.36 2.23 14.72
CA ARG A 68 -2.69 1.99 16.00
C ARG A 68 -2.34 3.32 16.63
N GLN A 69 -2.69 3.49 17.90
CA GLN A 69 -2.34 4.68 18.69
C GLN A 69 -0.85 4.76 19.04
N ASP A 70 -0.09 3.71 18.73
CA ASP A 70 1.35 3.61 19.03
C ASP A 70 2.24 4.27 17.95
N GLY A 71 1.64 4.99 17.00
CA GLY A 71 2.34 5.68 15.92
C GLY A 71 2.80 4.73 14.82
N ARG A 72 4.03 4.93 14.31
CA ARG A 72 4.59 4.21 13.17
C ARG A 72 4.84 2.73 13.47
N ASP A 73 4.42 1.85 12.56
CA ASP A 73 4.70 0.41 12.60
C ASP A 73 5.58 0.00 11.41
N ILE A 74 6.68 -0.70 11.68
CA ILE A 74 7.69 -1.10 10.70
C ILE A 74 7.23 -2.24 9.77
N ASP A 75 6.21 -3.02 10.16
CA ASP A 75 5.77 -4.20 9.42
C ASP A 75 4.64 -3.90 8.42
N CYS A 76 4.30 -2.63 8.24
CA CYS A 76 3.17 -2.16 7.44
C CYS A 76 3.51 -0.87 6.69
N ILE A 77 2.65 -0.48 5.75
CA ILE A 77 2.70 0.85 5.15
C ILE A 77 1.99 1.81 6.10
N ASN A 78 2.70 2.85 6.54
CA ASN A 78 2.14 3.91 7.35
C ASN A 78 1.57 5.00 6.43
N ILE A 79 0.28 5.33 6.58
CA ILE A 79 -0.39 6.33 5.76
C ILE A 79 -0.85 7.50 6.61
N TYR A 80 -0.63 8.72 6.10
CA TYR A 80 -1.24 9.93 6.64
C TYR A 80 -2.43 10.34 5.77
N LEU A 81 -3.59 10.53 6.38
CA LEU A 81 -4.82 10.89 5.64
C LEU A 81 -4.90 12.39 5.41
N VAL A 82 -4.89 12.78 4.14
CA VAL A 82 -5.10 14.17 3.74
C VAL A 82 -6.56 14.42 3.34
N LYS A 83 -6.99 15.68 3.46
CA LYS A 83 -8.37 16.08 3.15
C LYS A 83 -8.60 16.46 1.68
N LYS A 84 -7.54 16.55 0.88
CA LYS A 84 -7.61 16.99 -0.53
C LYS A 84 -6.74 16.11 -1.41
N ALA A 85 -7.28 15.67 -2.54
CA ALA A 85 -6.58 14.91 -3.57
C ALA A 85 -5.28 15.59 -4.07
N ALA A 86 -5.25 16.92 -4.16
CA ALA A 86 -4.05 17.65 -4.59
C ALA A 86 -2.88 17.57 -3.60
N LEU A 87 -3.12 17.10 -2.37
CA LEU A 87 -2.09 16.95 -1.33
C LEU A 87 -1.67 15.49 -1.12
N SER A 88 -2.34 14.53 -1.77
CA SER A 88 -2.04 13.11 -1.63
C SER A 88 -1.03 12.65 -2.65
N ASP A 89 -0.22 11.69 -2.25
CA ASP A 89 0.63 10.92 -3.16
C ASP A 89 -0.17 9.80 -3.85
N LEU A 90 -1.28 9.35 -3.24
CA LEU A 90 -2.15 8.30 -3.75
C LEU A 90 -3.63 8.57 -3.43
N LYS A 91 -4.48 8.52 -4.46
CA LYS A 91 -5.95 8.52 -4.32
C LYS A 91 -6.46 7.07 -4.30
N VAL A 92 -7.15 6.70 -3.22
CA VAL A 92 -7.64 5.33 -3.01
C VAL A 92 -9.16 5.33 -2.97
N PHE A 93 -9.80 4.45 -3.73
CA PHE A 93 -11.22 4.14 -3.59
C PHE A 93 -11.38 2.80 -2.86
N LEU A 94 -12.20 2.80 -1.82
CA LEU A 94 -12.55 1.59 -1.08
C LEU A 94 -13.83 1.01 -1.70
N THR A 95 -13.72 -0.13 -2.36
CA THR A 95 -14.87 -0.85 -2.90
C THR A 95 -15.42 -1.84 -1.89
N ASP A 96 -16.67 -2.28 -2.09
CA ASP A 96 -17.32 -3.41 -1.44
C ASP A 96 -17.51 -4.60 -2.39
N ASP A 97 -17.08 -4.48 -3.65
CA ASP A 97 -17.17 -5.49 -4.70
C ASP A 97 -15.78 -5.91 -5.16
N GLU A 98 -15.43 -7.17 -4.89
CA GLU A 98 -14.14 -7.78 -5.22
C GLU A 98 -13.82 -7.70 -6.72
N SER A 99 -14.83 -7.75 -7.60
CA SER A 99 -14.63 -7.68 -9.05
C SER A 99 -14.13 -6.31 -9.53
N ARG A 100 -14.24 -5.27 -8.69
CA ARG A 100 -13.85 -3.89 -9.01
C ARG A 100 -12.46 -3.54 -8.52
N ILE A 101 -11.79 -4.46 -7.81
CA ILE A 101 -10.40 -4.30 -7.39
C ILE A 101 -9.53 -3.98 -8.60
N ASN A 102 -8.73 -2.92 -8.48
CA ASN A 102 -7.79 -2.51 -9.51
C ASN A 102 -6.53 -1.91 -8.86
N THR A 103 -5.42 -2.65 -8.94
CA THR A 103 -4.10 -2.26 -8.43
C THR A 103 -3.12 -1.94 -9.55
N GLU A 104 -3.53 -1.93 -10.83
CA GLU A 104 -2.62 -1.80 -11.98
C GLU A 104 -1.82 -0.50 -11.97
N ASN A 105 -2.48 0.60 -11.60
CA ASN A 105 -1.85 1.92 -11.51
C ASN A 105 -0.89 2.05 -10.31
N MET A 106 -0.95 1.14 -9.33
CA MET A 106 -0.01 1.11 -8.19
C MET A 106 1.43 0.86 -8.67
N TYR A 107 1.61 0.12 -9.77
CA TYR A 107 2.91 -0.27 -10.31
C TYR A 107 3.41 0.65 -11.43
N ASN A 108 2.51 1.27 -12.19
CA ASN A 108 2.86 2.07 -13.37
C ASN A 108 3.51 3.43 -13.03
N GLU A 109 3.19 4.05 -11.89
CA GLU A 109 3.84 5.31 -11.49
C GLU A 109 5.34 5.17 -11.19
N LYS A 110 5.80 3.99 -10.74
CA LYS A 110 7.22 3.72 -10.47
C LYS A 110 8.08 3.69 -11.75
N PHE A 111 7.49 3.35 -12.90
CA PHE A 111 8.19 3.33 -14.19
C PHE A 111 8.07 4.66 -14.94
N GLY A 112 6.95 5.37 -14.83
CA GLY A 112 6.76 6.70 -15.43
C GLY A 112 7.71 7.78 -14.87
N ARG A 113 7.92 7.80 -13.54
CA ARG A 113 8.84 8.78 -12.91
C ARG A 113 10.33 8.53 -13.21
N ARG A 114 10.74 7.32 -13.61
CA ARG A 114 12.12 7.04 -14.08
C ARG A 114 12.38 7.57 -15.48
N ASN A 115 11.40 7.48 -16.38
CA ASN A 115 11.56 7.93 -17.76
C ASN A 115 11.41 9.44 -17.94
N ALA A 116 10.80 10.15 -16.99
CA ALA A 116 10.68 11.62 -17.03
C ALA A 116 11.91 12.36 -16.47
N ARG A 117 12.94 11.65 -15.99
CA ARG A 117 14.17 12.23 -15.39
C ARG A 117 15.45 11.91 -16.17
N ASN A 118 15.34 11.41 -17.40
CA ASN A 118 16.47 11.20 -18.32
C ASN A 118 16.35 12.12 -19.53
#